data_AF-A0A967X0P1-F1
#
_entry.id   AF-A0A967X0P1-F1
#
_cell.length_a   1.000
_cell.length_b   1.000
_cell.length_c   1.000
_cell.angle_alpha   90.00
_cell.angle_beta   90.00
_cell.angle_gamma   90.00
#
_symmetry.space_group_name_H-M   'P 1'
#
loop_
_entity.id
_entity.type
_entity.pdbx_description
1 polymer ?
#
loop_
_entity_poly.entity_id
_entity_poly.type
_entity_poly.pdbx_seq_one_letter_code
_entity_poly.pdbx_strand_id
1 'polypeptide(L)'
;TYVALTTPRRIYEMLPYMVFLGALIGLGSLASNSEIVVLRAAGVSVWRVFVSVALPAVIVLLLGFLLGEFVAPRGEELAEAHKTRSRQDSEVIVLRGGYWYREANLYMNVDGLDGQGGLIGLRQFWLDDDEKLV
;
A
#
# COMPACT_ATOMS: atom_id res chain seq x y z
N THR A 1 -0.85 -17.35 5.51
CA THR A 1 0.20 -16.50 6.13
C THR A 1 0.37 -15.15 5.44
N TYR A 2 0.46 -15.07 4.11
CA TYR A 2 0.54 -13.79 3.35
C TYR A 2 -0.59 -12.77 3.65
N VAL A 3 -1.83 -13.24 3.80
CA VAL A 3 -2.97 -12.36 4.16
C VAL A 3 -2.77 -11.74 5.55
N ALA A 4 -2.32 -12.52 6.54
CA ALA A 4 -2.07 -12.01 7.89
C ALA A 4 -0.92 -10.98 7.94
N LEU A 5 0.10 -11.13 7.09
CA LEU A 5 1.23 -10.20 6.95
C LEU A 5 0.82 -8.88 6.27
N THR A 6 -0.20 -8.89 5.42
CA THR A 6 -0.69 -7.69 4.71
C THR A 6 -1.86 -7.00 5.43
N THR A 7 -2.50 -7.67 6.41
CA THR A 7 -3.57 -7.10 7.23
C THR A 7 -3.19 -5.79 7.94
N PRO A 8 -2.00 -5.63 8.56
CA PRO A 8 -1.64 -4.39 9.24
C PRO A 8 -1.61 -3.18 8.30
N ARG A 9 -1.09 -3.36 7.08
CA ARG A 9 -1.08 -2.32 6.05
C ARG A 9 -2.50 -1.91 5.66
N ARG A 10 -3.39 -2.88 5.44
CA ARG A 10 -4.79 -2.59 5.07
C ARG A 10 -5.54 -1.83 6.17
N ILE A 11 -5.30 -2.19 7.44
CA ILE A 11 -5.85 -1.46 8.57
C ILE A 11 -5.35 -0.02 8.58
N TYR A 12 -4.06 0.20 8.30
CA TYR A 12 -3.46 1.53 8.21
C TYR A 12 -4.06 2.37 7.07
N GLU A 13 -4.22 1.81 5.88
CA GLU A 13 -4.85 2.48 4.74
C GLU A 13 -6.31 2.86 5.01
N MET A 14 -7.03 2.04 5.78
CA MET A 14 -8.43 2.27 6.10
C MET A 14 -8.67 3.14 7.33
N LEU A 15 -7.62 3.41 8.11
CA LEU A 15 -7.67 4.05 9.42
C LEU A 15 -8.39 5.42 9.39
N PRO A 16 -8.15 6.31 8.41
CA PRO A 16 -8.86 7.58 8.31
C PRO A 16 -10.38 7.40 8.16
N TYR A 17 -10.82 6.42 7.37
CA TYR A 17 -12.24 6.13 7.17
C TYR A 17 -12.89 5.55 8.43
N MET A 18 -12.17 4.66 9.14
CA MET A 18 -12.66 4.10 10.41
C MET A 18 -12.82 5.16 11.49
N VAL A 19 -11.85 6.07 11.62
CA VAL A 19 -11.90 7.16 12.61
C VAL A 19 -13.06 8.11 12.30
N PHE A 20 -13.25 8.46 11.02
CA PHE A 20 -14.38 9.31 10.60
C PHE A 20 -15.73 8.66 10.90
N LEU A 21 -15.92 7.40 10.53
CA LEU A 21 -17.15 6.65 10.81
C LEU A 21 -17.39 6.49 12.31
N GLY A 22 -16.35 6.18 13.08
CA GLY A 22 -16.45 6.07 14.54
C GLY A 22 -16.88 7.38 15.19
N ALA A 23 -16.32 8.51 14.75
CA ALA A 23 -16.71 9.83 15.23
C ALA A 23 -18.17 10.16 14.90
N LEU A 24 -18.63 9.85 13.67
CA LEU A 24 -20.03 10.01 13.25
C LEU A 24 -20.98 9.16 14.08
N ILE A 25 -20.66 7.89 14.29
CA ILE A 25 -21.49 6.96 15.07
C ILE A 25 -21.53 7.40 16.53
N GLY A 26 -20.38 7.77 17.12
CA GLY A 26 -20.30 8.23 18.51
C GLY A 26 -21.09 9.51 18.74
N LEU A 27 -20.89 10.54 17.90
CA LEU A 27 -21.66 11.78 17.95
C LEU A 27 -23.14 11.54 17.68
N GLY A 28 -23.46 10.67 16.72
CA GLY A 28 -24.84 10.28 16.39
C GLY A 28 -25.56 9.62 17.55
N SER A 29 -24.88 8.72 18.29
CA SER A 29 -25.42 8.08 19.48
C SER A 29 -25.64 9.06 20.63
N LEU A 30 -24.69 9.98 20.86
CA LEU A 30 -24.84 11.05 21.86
C LEU A 30 -25.99 12.01 21.49
N ALA A 31 -26.17 12.28 20.19
CA ALA A 31 -27.27 13.10 19.69
C ALA A 31 -28.62 12.39 19.81
N SER A 32 -28.70 11.09 19.50
CA SER A 32 -29.96 10.32 19.57
C SER A 32 -30.49 10.20 20.99
N ASN A 33 -29.60 10.10 21.98
CA ASN A 33 -29.97 10.10 23.40
C ASN A 33 -30.18 11.51 23.98
N SER A 34 -30.15 12.56 23.14
CA SER A 34 -30.25 13.97 23.54
C SER A 34 -29.16 14.46 24.51
N GLU A 35 -28.05 13.72 24.67
CA GLU A 35 -26.98 14.06 25.61
C GLU A 35 -26.26 15.36 25.20
N ILE A 36 -26.06 15.57 23.89
CA ILE A 36 -25.46 16.81 23.38
C ILE A 36 -26.36 18.02 23.70
N VAL A 37 -27.68 17.85 23.64
CA VAL A 37 -28.65 18.91 23.94
C VAL A 37 -28.62 19.24 25.44
N VAL A 38 -28.57 18.23 26.29
CA VAL A 38 -28.47 18.40 27.75
C VAL A 38 -27.17 19.10 28.14
N LEU A 39 -26.03 18.66 27.59
CA LEU A 39 -24.72 19.29 27.84
C LEU A 39 -24.74 20.78 27.46
N ARG A 40 -25.35 21.11 26.32
CA ARG A 40 -25.51 22.48 25.86
C ARG A 40 -26.45 23.30 26.75
N ALA A 41 -27.54 22.73 27.22
CA ALA A 41 -28.46 23.37 28.16
C ALA A 41 -27.79 23.64 29.51
N ALA A 42 -26.85 22.79 29.93
CA ALA A 42 -26.01 22.97 31.11
C ALA A 42 -24.88 23.99 30.93
N GLY A 43 -24.80 24.68 29.78
CA GLY A 43 -23.80 25.72 29.50
C GLY A 43 -22.46 25.19 28.99
N VAL A 44 -22.35 23.92 28.61
CA VAL A 44 -21.13 23.39 28.00
C VAL A 44 -20.97 23.96 26.59
N SER A 45 -19.79 24.50 26.30
CA SER A 45 -19.46 25.03 24.98
C SER A 45 -19.35 23.93 23.93
N VAL A 46 -19.74 24.24 22.70
CA VAL A 46 -19.62 23.32 21.56
C VAL A 46 -18.16 22.89 21.35
N TRP A 47 -17.21 23.80 21.58
CA TRP A 47 -15.79 23.51 21.52
C TRP A 47 -15.35 22.40 22.49
N ARG A 48 -15.91 22.38 23.71
CA ARG A 48 -15.58 21.34 24.68
C ARG A 48 -16.09 19.97 24.21
N VAL A 49 -17.29 19.92 23.64
CA VAL A 49 -17.85 18.69 23.06
C VAL A 49 -17.00 18.20 21.89
N PHE A 50 -16.58 19.11 21.00
CA PHE A 50 -15.68 18.77 19.90
C PHE A 50 -14.37 18.19 20.40
N VAL A 51 -13.70 18.84 21.36
CA VAL A 51 -12.41 18.36 21.90
C VAL A 51 -12.56 16.97 22.54
N SER A 52 -13.67 16.71 23.25
CA SER A 52 -13.95 15.39 23.83
C SER A 52 -14.02 14.26 22.78
N VAL A 53 -14.41 14.56 21.54
CA VAL A 53 -14.45 13.58 20.44
C VAL A 53 -13.16 13.58 19.62
N ALA A 54 -12.53 14.75 19.44
CA ALA A 54 -11.29 14.88 18.70
C ALA A 54 -10.11 14.22 19.43
N LEU A 55 -10.05 14.30 20.77
CA LEU A 55 -8.97 13.71 21.56
C LEU A 55 -8.82 12.19 21.34
N PRO A 56 -9.87 11.35 21.48
CA PRO A 56 -9.74 9.92 21.21
C PRO A 56 -9.44 9.62 19.74
N ALA A 57 -9.98 10.41 18.80
CA ALA A 57 -9.66 10.26 17.37
C ALA A 57 -8.16 10.48 17.10
N VAL A 58 -7.56 11.51 17.70
CA VAL A 58 -6.12 11.80 17.59
C VAL A 58 -5.28 10.69 18.24
N ILE A 59 -5.70 10.16 19.38
CA ILE A 59 -5.02 9.03 20.04
C ILE A 59 -4.99 7.81 19.12
N VAL A 60 -6.13 7.46 18.51
CA VAL A 60 -6.22 6.34 17.58
C VAL A 60 -5.37 6.56 16.34
N LEU A 61 -5.36 7.79 15.79
CA LEU A 61 -4.49 8.15 14.66
C LEU A 61 -3.01 8.04 15.01
N LEU A 62 -2.60 8.50 16.20
CA LEU A 62 -1.21 8.36 16.68
C LEU A 62 -0.82 6.90 16.86
N LEU A 63 -1.67 6.09 17.50
CA LEU A 63 -1.42 4.65 17.64
C LEU A 63 -1.33 3.98 16.26
N GLY A 64 -2.22 4.34 15.34
CA GLY A 64 -2.18 3.89 13.95
C GLY A 64 -0.90 4.29 13.23
N PHE A 65 -0.46 5.54 13.41
CA PHE A 65 0.80 6.06 12.89
C PHE A 65 2.01 5.29 13.43
N LEU A 66 2.09 5.08 14.74
CA LEU A 66 3.16 4.28 15.33
C LEU A 66 3.14 2.84 14.80
N LEU A 67 1.96 2.22 14.71
CA LEU A 67 1.85 0.88 14.13
C LEU A 67 2.29 0.87 12.66
N GLY A 68 1.92 1.87 11.86
CA GLY A 68 2.38 2.03 10.49
C GLY A 68 3.90 2.15 10.42
N GLU A 69 4.49 3.05 11.19
CA GLU A 69 5.93 3.33 11.16
C GLU A 69 6.77 2.16 11.69
N PHE A 70 6.32 1.43 12.72
CA PHE A 70 7.10 0.34 13.32
C PHE A 70 6.78 -1.05 12.76
N VAL A 71 5.55 -1.29 12.29
CA VAL A 71 5.08 -2.61 11.80
C VAL A 71 5.08 -2.67 10.28
N ALA A 72 4.77 -1.60 9.56
CA ALA A 72 4.73 -1.64 8.10
C ALA A 72 6.11 -1.85 7.43
N PRO A 73 7.23 -1.22 7.85
CA PRO A 73 8.52 -1.50 7.21
C PRO A 73 9.02 -2.91 7.50
N ARG A 74 8.80 -3.43 8.72
CA ARG A 74 9.14 -4.83 9.05
C ARG A 74 8.26 -5.83 8.32
N GLY A 75 7.00 -5.49 8.09
CA GLY A 75 6.08 -6.28 7.27
C GLY A 75 6.49 -6.31 5.80
N GLU A 76 6.93 -5.17 5.25
CA GLU A 76 7.39 -5.08 3.86
C GLU A 76 8.67 -5.86 3.63
N GLU A 77 9.65 -5.76 4.54
CA GLU A 77 10.90 -6.50 4.46
C GLU A 77 10.67 -8.02 4.49
N LEU A 78 9.75 -8.49 5.35
CA LEU A 78 9.35 -9.89 5.42
C LEU A 78 8.50 -10.33 4.21
N ALA A 79 7.66 -9.45 3.67
CA ALA A 79 6.83 -9.73 2.50
C ALA A 79 7.66 -9.77 1.21
N GLU A 80 8.67 -8.91 1.06
CA GLU A 80 9.64 -8.96 -0.03
C GLU A 80 10.54 -10.19 0.09
N ALA A 81 10.95 -10.58 1.30
CA ALA A 81 11.66 -11.84 1.55
C ALA A 81 10.79 -13.06 1.18
N HIS A 82 9.49 -13.03 1.49
CA HIS A 82 8.57 -14.09 1.10
C HIS A 82 8.25 -14.09 -0.40
N LYS A 83 8.06 -12.91 -1.03
CA LYS A 83 7.84 -12.76 -2.47
C LYS A 83 9.06 -13.22 -3.26
N THR A 84 10.27 -13.00 -2.74
CA THR A 84 11.53 -13.51 -3.30
C THR A 84 11.61 -15.03 -3.15
N ARG A 85 11.25 -15.59 -1.98
CA ARG A 85 11.21 -17.06 -1.79
C ARG A 85 10.12 -17.76 -2.61
N SER A 86 8.96 -17.14 -2.80
CA SER A 86 7.88 -17.68 -3.65
C SER A 86 8.15 -17.47 -5.15
N ARG A 87 8.98 -16.49 -5.53
CA ARG A 87 9.56 -16.41 -6.89
C ARG A 87 10.70 -17.38 -7.11
N GLN A 88 11.40 -17.82 -6.06
CA GLN A 88 12.51 -18.77 -6.17
C GLN A 88 12.08 -20.19 -6.54
N ASP A 89 10.79 -20.52 -6.45
CA ASP A 89 10.24 -21.79 -6.94
C ASP A 89 9.94 -21.75 -8.45
N SER A 90 10.32 -20.67 -9.13
CA SER A 90 10.42 -20.59 -10.57
C SER A 90 11.71 -19.86 -10.88
N GLU A 91 12.76 -20.60 -11.23
CA GLU A 91 14.05 -20.09 -11.73
C GLU A 91 13.91 -19.03 -12.85
N VAL A 92 12.72 -18.75 -13.37
CA VAL A 92 12.48 -17.81 -14.46
C VAL A 92 11.82 -16.51 -13.96
N ILE A 93 12.59 -15.41 -13.94
CA ILE A 93 12.11 -14.04 -13.80
C ILE A 93 11.44 -13.62 -15.11
N VAL A 94 10.11 -13.81 -15.22
CA VAL A 94 9.34 -13.28 -16.35
C VAL A 94 9.15 -11.76 -16.18
N LEU A 95 9.69 -10.97 -17.11
CA LEU A 95 9.52 -9.51 -17.14
C LEU A 95 8.20 -9.21 -17.86
N ARG A 96 7.18 -8.78 -17.10
CA ARG A 96 5.84 -8.51 -17.64
C ARG A 96 5.92 -7.35 -18.65
N GLY A 97 5.93 -7.68 -19.95
CA GLY A 97 6.09 -6.72 -21.06
C GLY A 97 7.44 -6.78 -21.79
N GLY A 98 8.38 -7.62 -21.34
CA GLY A 98 9.73 -7.74 -21.86
C GLY A 98 10.60 -6.50 -21.58
N TYR A 99 11.91 -6.68 -21.51
CA TYR A 99 12.87 -5.58 -21.42
C TYR A 99 13.41 -5.26 -22.81
N TRP A 100 13.29 -4.00 -23.23
CA TRP A 100 13.82 -3.51 -24.50
C TRP A 100 15.15 -2.79 -24.26
N TYR A 101 16.19 -3.23 -24.97
CA TYR A 101 17.51 -2.62 -24.99
C TYR A 101 17.88 -2.26 -26.42
N ARG A 102 18.50 -1.10 -26.63
CA ARG A 102 18.92 -0.62 -27.95
C ARG A 102 20.38 -0.23 -27.91
N GLU A 103 21.16 -0.80 -28.83
CA GLU A 103 22.56 -0.44 -29.06
C GLU A 103 22.80 -0.22 -30.55
N ALA A 104 22.98 1.04 -30.93
CA ALA A 104 23.08 1.49 -32.32
C ALA A 104 21.96 0.90 -33.22
N ASN A 105 22.33 -0.07 -34.06
CA ASN A 105 21.50 -0.74 -35.04
C ASN A 105 20.85 -2.04 -34.52
N LEU A 106 21.12 -2.42 -33.27
CA LEU A 106 20.60 -3.62 -32.63
C LEU A 106 19.52 -3.27 -31.60
N TYR A 107 18.34 -3.85 -31.76
CA TYR A 107 17.25 -3.82 -30.77
C TYR A 107 17.08 -5.22 -30.20
N MET A 108 17.15 -5.31 -28.88
CA MET A 108 16.99 -6.56 -28.15
C MET A 108 15.74 -6.50 -27.28
N ASN A 109 14.93 -7.54 -27.33
CA ASN A 109 13.80 -7.73 -26.43
C ASN A 109 14.00 -9.03 -25.63
N VAL A 110 13.90 -8.92 -24.32
CA VAL A 110 14.13 -10.04 -23.38
C VAL A 110 12.84 -10.30 -22.62
N ASP A 111 12.26 -11.50 -22.81
CA ASP A 111 11.01 -11.89 -22.13
C ASP A 111 11.24 -12.24 -20.65
N GLY A 112 12.44 -12.70 -20.29
CA GLY A 112 12.80 -12.98 -18.90
C GLY A 112 14.26 -13.35 -18.67
N LEU A 113 14.62 -13.56 -17.41
CA LEU A 113 15.93 -14.04 -16.96
C LEU A 113 15.77 -15.36 -16.23
N ASP A 114 16.63 -16.32 -16.53
CA ASP A 114 16.81 -17.56 -15.79
C ASP A 114 17.56 -17.30 -14.46
N GLY A 115 17.48 -18.23 -13.53
CA GLY A 115 17.96 -18.10 -12.15
C GLY A 115 19.48 -18.06 -12.04
N GLN A 116 20.15 -18.46 -13.13
CA GLN A 116 21.60 -18.40 -13.32
C GLN A 116 22.04 -17.18 -14.16
N GLY A 117 21.12 -16.27 -14.51
CA GLY A 117 21.40 -15.10 -15.34
C GLY A 117 21.31 -15.34 -16.86
N GLY A 118 20.77 -16.48 -17.30
CA GLY A 118 20.49 -16.75 -18.71
C GLY A 118 19.35 -15.89 -19.24
N LEU A 119 19.43 -15.40 -20.48
CA LEU A 119 18.34 -14.63 -21.10
C LEU A 119 17.31 -15.60 -21.72
N ILE A 120 16.03 -15.46 -21.36
CA ILE A 120 14.93 -16.26 -21.90
C ILE A 120 14.11 -15.39 -22.86
N GLY A 121 13.81 -15.93 -24.04
CA GLY A 121 13.00 -15.26 -25.06
C GLY A 121 13.70 -14.05 -25.69
N LEU A 122 15.02 -14.11 -25.85
CA LEU A 122 15.80 -13.07 -26.50
C LEU A 122 15.42 -12.96 -27.98
N ARG A 123 14.83 -11.84 -28.37
CA ARG A 123 14.62 -11.44 -29.77
C ARG A 123 15.58 -10.32 -30.13
N GLN A 124 16.33 -10.49 -31.20
CA GLN A 124 17.25 -9.48 -31.72
C GLN A 124 16.73 -8.99 -33.07
N PHE A 125 16.69 -7.68 -33.25
CA PHE A 125 16.33 -7.02 -34.49
C PHE A 125 17.50 -6.15 -34.92
N TRP A 126 18.03 -6.42 -36.10
CA TRP A 126 19.10 -5.64 -36.72
C TRP A 126 18.48 -4.71 -37.74
N LEU A 127 18.80 -3.42 -37.65
CA LEU A 127 18.40 -2.44 -38.65
C LEU A 127 19.60 -2.08 -39.52
N ASP A 128 19.38 -2.05 -40.83
CA ASP A 128 20.33 -1.45 -41.77
C ASP A 128 20.34 0.08 -41.63
N ASP A 129 21.29 0.76 -42.26
CA ASP A 129 21.41 2.23 -42.25
C ASP A 129 20.18 2.95 -42.84
N ASP A 130 19.34 2.22 -43.60
CA ASP A 130 18.03 2.65 -44.12
C ASP A 130 16.86 2.36 -43.16
N GLU A 131 17.12 2.03 -41.90
CA GLU A 131 16.13 1.65 -40.86
C GLU A 131 15.26 0.42 -41.21
N LYS A 132 15.73 -0.43 -42.13
CA LYS A 132 15.03 -1.67 -42.52
C LYS A 132 15.52 -2.85 -41.70
N LEU A 133 14.59 -3.72 -41.30
CA LEU A 133 14.92 -4.99 -40.65
C LEU A 133 15.67 -5.88 -41.64
N VAL A 134 16.85 -6.35 -41.23
CA VAL A 134 17.71 -7.28 -41.97
C VAL A 134 17.54 -8.71 -41.45
#